data_AF-A0A936LVR9-F1
#
_entry.id   AF-A0A936LVR9-F1
#
_cell.length_a   1.000
_cell.length_b   1.000
_cell.length_c   1.000
_cell.angle_alpha   90.00
_cell.angle_beta   90.00
_cell.angle_gamma   90.00
#
_symmetry.space_group_name_H-M   'P 1'
#
loop_
_entity.id
_entity.type
_entity.pdbx_description
1 polymer ?
#
loop_
_entity_poly.entity_id
_entity_poly.type
_entity_poly.pdbx_seq_one_letter_code
_entity_poly.pdbx_strand_id
1 'polypeptide(L)'
;MNVRVLGLLLALGSTIALCGCARPFTRERYETVRVGDSEAQVRLAIGDPAERLYQQWFYDDLDRNYSAVIHFDREGKVRGKEWMDARKGIWEGRDPDSPSPPPEGTVIEKRTTTTIIDED
;
A
#
# COMPACT_ATOMS: atom_id res chain seq x y z
N MET A 1 52.22 -15.77 8.91
CA MET A 1 50.90 -15.28 8.44
C MET A 1 50.28 -14.44 9.55
N ASN A 2 50.18 -13.13 9.32
CA ASN A 2 49.98 -12.15 10.37
C ASN A 2 48.54 -12.15 10.88
N VAL A 3 48.36 -12.43 12.17
CA VAL A 3 47.07 -12.41 12.91
C VAL A 3 46.29 -11.09 12.71
N ARG A 4 47.00 -10.01 12.37
CA ARG A 4 46.45 -8.69 12.04
C ARG A 4 45.61 -8.64 10.75
N VAL A 5 45.90 -9.49 9.76
CA VAL A 5 45.15 -9.54 8.49
C VAL A 5 43.86 -10.35 8.64
N LEU A 6 43.87 -11.35 9.53
CA LEU A 6 42.69 -12.16 9.83
C LEU A 6 41.61 -11.35 10.57
N GLY A 7 42.02 -10.46 11.47
CA GLY A 7 41.10 -9.57 12.21
C GLY A 7 40.40 -8.54 11.32
N LEU A 8 41.07 -8.04 10.27
CA LEU A 8 40.48 -7.05 9.37
C LEU A 8 39.43 -7.68 8.42
N LEU A 9 39.61 -8.94 8.03
CA LEU A 9 38.67 -9.68 7.19
C LEU A 9 37.40 -10.09 7.94
N LEU A 10 37.50 -10.33 9.25
CA LEU A 10 36.34 -10.65 10.11
C LEU A 10 35.44 -9.43 10.39
N ALA A 11 35.99 -8.21 10.36
CA ALA A 11 35.22 -6.98 10.60
C ALA A 11 34.37 -6.53 9.40
N LEU A 12 34.70 -6.98 8.18
CA LEU A 12 34.01 -6.57 6.95
C LEU A 12 32.82 -7.48 6.57
N GLY A 13 32.69 -8.65 7.21
CA GLY A 13 31.64 -9.64 6.90
C GLY A 13 30.30 -9.41 7.63
N SER A 14 30.26 -8.54 8.65
CA SER A 14 29.10 -8.43 9.54
C SER A 14 28.06 -7.36 9.16
N THR A 15 28.28 -6.57 8.11
CA THR A 15 27.36 -5.48 7.73
C THR A 15 26.22 -5.87 6.80
N ILE A 16 26.16 -7.11 6.30
CA ILE A 16 25.12 -7.55 5.33
C ILE A 16 23.86 -8.11 6.01
N ALA A 17 23.86 -8.31 7.34
CA ALA A 17 22.79 -9.00 8.06
C ALA A 17 21.58 -8.12 8.47
N LEU A 18 21.47 -6.87 8.00
CA LEU A 18 20.39 -5.94 8.38
C LEU A 18 19.25 -5.80 7.36
N CYS A 19 19.25 -6.57 6.27
CA CYS A 19 18.05 -6.73 5.44
C CYS A 19 17.05 -7.68 6.10
N GLY A 20 16.62 -7.36 7.32
CA GLY A 20 15.47 -7.99 7.94
C GLY A 20 14.27 -7.84 7.00
N CYS A 21 13.57 -8.95 6.75
CA CYS A 21 12.43 -9.11 5.85
C CYS A 21 11.63 -7.82 5.63
N ALA A 22 12.05 -6.99 4.68
CA ALA A 22 11.37 -5.76 4.37
C ALA A 22 10.06 -6.12 3.68
N ARG A 23 8.92 -5.81 4.32
CA ARG A 23 7.61 -6.06 3.72
C ARG A 23 7.52 -5.32 2.39
N PRO A 24 7.17 -5.99 1.29
CA PRO A 24 7.24 -5.38 -0.03
C PRO A 24 6.16 -4.30 -0.21
N PHE A 25 4.99 -4.48 0.42
CA PHE A 25 3.90 -3.51 0.36
C PHE A 25 4.13 -2.37 1.35
N THR A 26 4.62 -1.22 0.89
CA THR A 26 4.84 0.00 1.69
C THR A 26 4.39 1.20 0.88
N ARG A 27 4.10 2.33 1.54
CA ARG A 27 3.72 3.56 0.83
C ARG A 27 4.81 4.01 -0.16
N GLU A 28 6.06 3.99 0.27
CA GLU A 28 7.21 4.41 -0.55
C GLU A 28 7.35 3.55 -1.81
N ARG A 29 7.25 2.22 -1.68
CA ARG A 29 7.32 1.31 -2.83
C ARG A 29 6.08 1.44 -3.71
N TYR A 30 4.90 1.67 -3.15
CA TYR A 30 3.69 1.97 -3.91
C TYR A 30 3.84 3.22 -4.79
N GLU A 31 4.55 4.26 -4.32
CA GLU A 31 4.81 5.44 -5.14
C GLU A 31 5.74 5.19 -6.33
N THR A 32 6.49 4.09 -6.32
CA THR A 32 7.31 3.71 -7.47
C THR A 32 6.49 3.12 -8.61
N VAL A 33 5.27 2.62 -8.35
CA VAL A 33 4.36 2.10 -9.38
C VAL A 33 3.78 3.26 -10.19
N ARG A 34 3.93 3.19 -11.51
CA ARG A 34 3.52 4.23 -12.47
C ARG A 34 2.47 3.71 -13.45
N VAL A 35 1.69 4.63 -14.00
CA VAL A 35 0.82 4.36 -15.15
C VAL A 35 1.68 3.85 -16.31
N GLY A 36 1.22 2.78 -16.98
CA GLY A 36 1.93 2.08 -18.04
C GLY A 36 2.81 0.92 -17.57
N ASP A 37 3.05 0.77 -16.26
CA ASP A 37 3.77 -0.39 -15.73
C ASP A 37 3.00 -1.68 -15.99
N SER A 38 3.70 -2.76 -16.29
CA SER A 38 3.11 -4.09 -16.39
C SER A 38 2.83 -4.69 -15.02
N GLU A 39 1.92 -5.65 -14.95
CA GLU A 39 1.68 -6.50 -13.78
C GLU A 39 2.99 -7.02 -13.12
N ALA A 40 3.97 -7.43 -13.93
CA ALA A 40 5.26 -7.93 -13.44
C ALA A 40 6.09 -6.84 -12.75
N GLN A 41 6.08 -5.62 -13.28
CA GLN A 41 6.76 -4.48 -12.67
C GLN A 41 6.08 -4.08 -11.35
N VAL A 42 4.75 -4.11 -11.29
CA VAL A 42 4.00 -3.87 -10.05
C VAL A 42 4.39 -4.91 -8.98
N ARG A 43 4.42 -6.20 -9.34
CA ARG A 43 4.82 -7.27 -8.41
C ARG A 43 6.26 -7.08 -7.91
N LEU A 44 7.18 -6.69 -8.79
CA LEU A 44 8.55 -6.39 -8.39
C LEU A 44 8.61 -5.19 -7.42
N ALA A 45 7.81 -4.17 -7.67
CA ALA A 45 7.76 -2.95 -6.87
C ALA A 45 7.18 -3.22 -5.48
N ILE A 46 5.98 -3.78 -5.38
CA ILE A 46 5.21 -3.84 -4.11
C ILE A 46 4.85 -5.25 -3.63
N GLY A 47 5.28 -6.29 -4.33
CA GLY A 47 5.03 -7.69 -3.97
C GLY A 47 3.73 -8.24 -4.56
N ASP A 48 3.30 -9.39 -4.05
CA ASP A 48 2.06 -10.01 -4.49
C ASP A 48 0.82 -9.36 -3.85
N PRO A 49 -0.28 -9.23 -4.59
CA PRO A 49 -1.54 -8.72 -4.06
C PRO A 49 -2.19 -9.73 -3.10
N ALA A 50 -3.02 -9.22 -2.20
CA ALA A 50 -3.89 -10.04 -1.37
C ALA A 50 -5.01 -10.68 -2.20
N GLU A 51 -5.57 -9.92 -3.15
CA GLU A 51 -6.65 -10.39 -4.04
C GLU A 51 -6.51 -9.82 -5.46
N ARG A 52 -6.98 -10.58 -6.46
CA ARG A 52 -6.98 -10.18 -7.88
C ARG A 52 -8.38 -10.37 -8.45
N LEU A 53 -9.01 -9.26 -8.87
CA LEU A 53 -10.34 -9.26 -9.48
C LEU A 53 -10.26 -8.63 -10.87
N TYR A 54 -10.33 -9.45 -11.91
CA TYR A 54 -10.27 -9.02 -13.31
C TYR A 54 -9.06 -8.11 -13.60
N GLN A 55 -9.31 -6.80 -13.71
CA GLN A 55 -8.32 -5.76 -14.00
C GLN A 55 -7.92 -4.96 -12.75
N GLN A 56 -8.19 -5.48 -11.56
CA GLN A 56 -7.89 -4.83 -10.29
C GLN A 56 -7.11 -5.77 -9.38
N TRP A 57 -6.06 -5.25 -8.77
CA TRP A 57 -5.34 -5.96 -7.73
C TRP A 57 -5.44 -5.18 -6.42
N PHE A 58 -5.78 -5.90 -5.35
CA PHE A 58 -5.98 -5.37 -4.01
C PHE A 58 -4.80 -5.77 -3.12
N TYR A 59 -4.31 -4.80 -2.37
CA TYR A 59 -3.22 -4.97 -1.41
C TYR A 59 -3.71 -4.49 -0.06
N ASP A 60 -3.53 -5.33 0.97
CA ASP A 60 -3.89 -4.99 2.35
C ASP A 60 -2.74 -5.36 3.29
N ASP A 61 -2.41 -4.43 4.19
CA ASP A 61 -1.59 -4.68 5.37
C ASP A 61 -2.41 -4.30 6.60
N LEU A 62 -3.07 -5.30 7.18
CA LEU A 62 -3.94 -5.13 8.34
C LEU A 62 -3.18 -4.67 9.59
N ASP A 63 -1.91 -5.04 9.73
CA ASP A 63 -1.08 -4.62 10.87
C ASP A 63 -0.85 -3.10 10.83
N ARG A 64 -0.61 -2.56 9.63
CA ARG A 64 -0.36 -1.12 9.42
C ARG A 64 -1.59 -0.32 9.02
N ASN A 65 -2.72 -0.99 8.80
CA ASN A 65 -3.97 -0.41 8.33
C ASN A 65 -3.81 0.32 6.99
N TYR A 66 -3.06 -0.30 6.08
CA TYR A 66 -2.87 0.21 4.71
C TYR A 66 -3.62 -0.65 3.72
N SER A 67 -4.26 0.02 2.76
CA SER A 67 -4.89 -0.63 1.61
C SER A 67 -4.49 0.08 0.32
N ALA A 68 -4.40 -0.65 -0.78
CA ALA A 68 -4.19 -0.06 -2.09
C ALA A 68 -4.91 -0.87 -3.17
N VAL A 69 -5.32 -0.17 -4.23
CA VAL A 69 -5.91 -0.76 -5.42
C VAL A 69 -5.08 -0.33 -6.62
N ILE A 70 -4.65 -1.30 -7.43
CA ILE A 70 -4.00 -1.03 -8.72
C ILE A 70 -4.98 -1.45 -9.82
N HIS A 71 -5.29 -0.49 -10.70
CA HIS A 71 -6.17 -0.69 -11.84
C HIS A 71 -5.34 -0.92 -13.09
N PHE A 72 -5.60 -2.00 -13.79
CA PHE A 72 -4.98 -2.38 -15.05
C PHE A 72 -5.93 -2.15 -16.21
N ASP A 73 -5.39 -1.98 -17.41
CA ASP A 73 -6.14 -2.06 -18.65
C ASP A 73 -6.25 -3.51 -19.17
N ARG A 74 -6.81 -3.70 -20.36
CA ARG A 74 -6.96 -5.02 -21.00
C ARG A 74 -5.63 -5.65 -21.41
N GLU A 75 -4.56 -4.87 -21.53
CA GLU A 75 -3.21 -5.32 -21.87
C GLU A 75 -2.37 -5.62 -20.63
N GLY A 76 -2.94 -5.48 -19.42
CA GLY A 76 -2.25 -5.69 -18.15
C GLY A 76 -1.29 -4.56 -17.81
N LYS A 77 -1.55 -3.33 -18.28
CA LYS A 77 -0.81 -2.13 -17.92
C LYS A 77 -1.56 -1.31 -16.89
N VAL A 78 -0.85 -0.74 -15.92
CA VAL A 78 -1.43 0.14 -14.92
C VAL A 78 -2.08 1.34 -15.61
N ARG A 79 -3.37 1.54 -15.39
CA ARG A 79 -4.12 2.73 -15.85
C ARG A 79 -4.45 3.69 -14.71
N GLY A 80 -4.42 3.22 -13.46
CA GLY A 80 -4.70 4.02 -12.28
C GLY A 80 -4.30 3.29 -10.99
N LYS A 81 -4.20 4.04 -9.90
CA LYS A 81 -3.89 3.49 -8.57
C LYS A 81 -4.48 4.34 -7.46
N GLU A 82 -4.81 3.69 -6.36
CA GLU A 82 -5.39 4.30 -5.17
C GLU A 82 -4.73 3.74 -3.92
N TRP A 83 -4.61 4.57 -2.88
CA TRP A 83 -4.01 4.23 -1.61
C TRP A 83 -4.90 4.72 -0.46
N MET A 84 -5.00 3.92 0.60
CA MET A 84 -5.69 4.28 1.83
C MET A 84 -4.78 4.02 3.02
N ASP A 85 -4.66 5.02 3.89
CA ASP A 85 -4.29 4.83 5.28
C ASP A 85 -5.57 4.91 6.11
N ALA A 86 -6.03 3.78 6.66
CA ALA A 86 -7.33 3.71 7.33
C ALA A 86 -7.40 4.62 8.57
N ARG A 87 -6.26 5.07 9.13
CA ARG A 87 -6.23 6.06 10.21
C ARG A 87 -6.68 7.44 9.75
N LYS A 88 -6.44 7.78 8.48
CA LYS A 88 -6.94 9.00 7.85
C LYS A 88 -8.34 8.82 7.29
N GLY A 89 -8.68 7.61 6.86
CA GLY A 89 -9.99 7.26 6.31
C GLY A 89 -10.28 7.92 4.95
N ILE A 90 -9.25 8.37 4.22
CA ILE A 90 -9.37 9.03 2.91
C ILE A 90 -8.55 8.25 1.88
N TRP A 91 -9.18 7.90 0.76
CA TRP A 91 -8.50 7.34 -0.40
C TRP A 91 -7.76 8.45 -1.14
N GLU A 92 -6.46 8.26 -1.34
CA GLU A 92 -5.59 9.10 -2.14
C GLU A 92 -5.38 8.45 -3.52
N GLY A 93 -5.40 9.26 -4.57
CA GLY A 93 -5.37 8.76 -5.96
C GLY A 93 -6.74 8.90 -6.62
N ARG A 94 -6.95 8.10 -7.67
CA ARG A 94 -8.21 8.14 -8.42
C ARG A 94 -8.46 6.82 -9.12
N ASP A 95 -9.62 6.24 -8.88
CA ASP A 95 -10.22 5.23 -9.75
C ASP A 95 -10.42 5.81 -11.16
N PRO A 96 -9.78 5.24 -12.20
CA PRO A 96 -9.89 5.72 -13.56
C PRO A 96 -11.32 5.66 -14.12
N ASP A 97 -12.21 4.82 -13.57
CA ASP A 97 -13.59 4.67 -14.02
C ASP A 97 -14.58 5.54 -13.21
N SER A 98 -14.11 6.27 -12.19
CA SER A 98 -14.98 7.13 -11.38
C SER A 98 -15.47 8.34 -12.18
N PRO A 99 -16.80 8.59 -12.22
CA PRO A 99 -17.36 9.75 -12.91
C PRO A 99 -16.81 11.05 -12.32
N SER A 100 -16.53 12.02 -13.20
CA SER A 100 -16.13 13.38 -12.82
C SER A 100 -17.23 14.39 -13.14
N PRO A 101 -17.61 15.28 -12.20
CA PRO A 101 -17.16 15.32 -10.80
C PRO A 101 -17.71 14.13 -9.97
N PRO A 102 -17.10 13.82 -8.81
CA PRO A 102 -17.68 12.85 -7.88
C PRO A 102 -19.15 13.19 -7.63
N PRO A 103 -20.05 12.20 -7.55
CA PRO A 103 -21.43 12.48 -7.21
C PRO A 103 -21.47 13.24 -5.88
N GLU A 104 -22.17 14.38 -5.83
CA GLU A 104 -22.37 15.11 -4.58
C GLU A 104 -23.07 14.17 -3.60
N GLY A 105 -22.33 13.70 -2.60
CA GLY A 105 -22.90 12.87 -1.54
C GLY A 105 -23.90 13.69 -0.75
N THR A 106 -25.16 13.30 -0.74
CA THR A 106 -26.12 13.81 0.25
C THR A 106 -25.67 13.29 1.62
N VAL A 107 -25.36 14.23 2.53
CA VAL A 107 -25.07 13.88 3.93
C VAL A 107 -26.32 13.22 4.50
N ILE A 108 -26.31 11.90 4.66
CA ILE A 108 -27.35 11.19 5.41
C ILE A 108 -27.11 11.51 6.88
N GLU A 109 -27.86 12.49 7.38
CA GLU A 109 -28.09 12.91 8.76
C GLU A 109 -27.33 12.12 9.85
N LYS A 110 -26.37 12.78 10.53
CA LYS A 110 -25.75 12.26 11.75
C LYS A 110 -26.80 12.21 12.86
N ARG A 111 -27.42 11.05 13.07
CA ARG A 111 -28.31 10.82 14.22
C ARG A 111 -27.47 10.56 15.47
N THR A 112 -27.17 11.63 16.22
CA THR A 112 -26.63 11.52 17.59
C THR A 112 -27.80 11.28 18.53
N THR A 113 -28.06 10.03 18.91
CA THR A 113 -28.99 9.74 20.01
C THR A 113 -28.24 9.93 21.33
N THR A 114 -28.41 11.10 21.96
CA THR A 114 -27.99 11.32 23.35
C THR A 114 -29.05 10.72 24.27
N THR A 115 -28.81 9.52 24.78
CA THR A 115 -29.57 8.99 25.91
C THR A 115 -28.99 9.61 27.17
N ILE A 116 -29.71 10.56 27.77
CA ILE A 116 -29.43 11.00 29.14
C ILE A 116 -29.96 9.90 30.05
N ILE A 117 -29.06 9.27 30.82
CA ILE A 117 -29.45 8.38 31.92
C ILE A 117 -29.51 9.30 33.15
N ASP A 118 -30.72 9.64 33.58
CA ASP A 118 -30.92 10.19 34.92
C ASP A 118 -30.81 9.02 35.91
N GLU A 119 -29.78 9.05 36.75
CA GLU A 119 -29.75 8.29 38.00
C GLU A 119 -30.28 9.21 39.12
N ASP A 120 -31.49 8.89 39.58
CA ASP A 120 -32.27 9.33 40.77
C ASP A 120 -32.61 10.83 41.00
#